data_AF-A0A923V9I7-F1
#
_entry.id   AF-A0A923V9I7-F1
#
_cell.length_a   1.000
_cell.length_b   1.000
_cell.length_c   1.000
_cell.angle_alpha   90.00
_cell.angle_beta   90.00
_cell.angle_gamma   90.00
#
_symmetry.space_group_name_H-M   'P 1'
#
loop_
_entity.id
_entity.type
_entity.pdbx_description
1 polymer ?
#
loop_
_entity_poly.entity_id
_entity_poly.type
_entity_poly.pdbx_seq_one_letter_code
_entity_poly.pdbx_strand_id
1 'polypeptide(L)'
;MDFLDQIYFNNTIRSYCIVGGILLLALLLKRYLSRYLASLFFLLIKRKWKNVSKQSFINLVAVPFEWFILIFISVFAIDKLTFPTILFYTIYGHTTVDIISRAGTGIIIAAFIWLVLRLTDFVALVLEENAKLTDDARDNQLIIFLRDFLKVIIGIIGILLVIK
;
A
#
# COMPACT_ATOMS: atom_id res chain seq x y z
N MET A 1 -32.80 16.42 -17.76
CA MET A 1 -31.42 16.33 -17.25
C MET A 1 -31.36 15.49 -15.96
N ASP A 2 -32.35 14.61 -15.73
CA ASP A 2 -32.60 14.04 -14.38
C ASP A 2 -32.04 12.63 -14.14
N PHE A 3 -31.34 12.02 -15.10
CA PHE A 3 -30.80 10.67 -14.90
C PHE A 3 -29.63 10.65 -13.91
N LEU A 4 -28.71 11.62 -13.99
CA LEU A 4 -27.51 11.66 -13.13
C LEU A 4 -27.81 12.00 -11.66
N ASP A 5 -28.97 12.59 -11.40
CA ASP A 5 -29.40 13.01 -10.06
C ASP A 5 -30.34 11.99 -9.40
N GLN A 6 -30.62 10.87 -10.06
CA GLN A 6 -31.32 9.75 -9.44
C GLN A 6 -30.52 9.20 -8.25
N ILE A 7 -31.20 9.02 -7.12
CA ILE A 7 -30.60 8.54 -5.87
C ILE A 7 -30.82 7.04 -5.74
N TYR A 8 -29.73 6.29 -5.62
CA TYR A 8 -29.70 4.87 -5.29
C TYR A 8 -28.81 4.66 -4.07
N PHE A 9 -29.32 3.97 -3.04
CA PHE A 9 -28.56 3.71 -1.82
C PHE A 9 -27.96 4.99 -1.22
N ASN A 10 -28.78 6.05 -1.14
CA ASN A 10 -28.44 7.40 -0.66
C ASN A 10 -27.39 8.18 -1.47
N ASN A 11 -26.89 7.63 -2.57
CA ASN A 11 -25.94 8.31 -3.45
C ASN A 11 -26.58 8.58 -4.81
N THR A 12 -26.20 9.68 -5.45
CA THR A 12 -26.59 9.94 -6.84
C THR A 12 -25.81 9.05 -7.79
N ILE A 13 -26.38 8.74 -8.96
CA ILE A 13 -25.65 8.06 -10.05
C ILE A 13 -24.36 8.82 -10.38
N ARG A 14 -24.40 10.16 -10.35
CA ARG A 14 -23.22 11.02 -10.50
C ARG A 14 -22.09 10.66 -9.53
N SER A 15 -22.37 10.45 -8.24
CA SER A 15 -21.36 10.08 -7.25
C SER A 15 -20.71 8.73 -7.58
N TYR A 16 -21.50 7.73 -7.99
CA TYR A 16 -20.95 6.44 -8.42
C TYR A 16 -20.09 6.57 -9.68
N CYS A 17 -20.50 7.38 -10.66
CA CYS A 17 -19.70 7.64 -11.85
C CYS A 17 -18.37 8.33 -11.52
N ILE A 18 -18.37 9.29 -10.58
CA ILE A 18 -17.14 9.98 -10.14
C ILE A 18 -16.20 8.98 -9.46
N VAL A 19 -16.70 8.18 -8.52
CA VAL A 19 -15.90 7.19 -7.79
C VAL A 19 -15.38 6.12 -8.75
N GLY A 20 -16.22 5.59 -9.63
CA GLY A 20 -15.81 4.66 -10.67
C GLY A 20 -14.76 5.25 -11.60
N GLY A 21 -14.91 6.52 -11.99
CA GLY A 21 -13.92 7.25 -12.78
C GLY A 21 -12.57 7.38 -12.08
N ILE A 22 -12.56 7.71 -10.78
CA ILE A 22 -11.34 7.78 -9.96
C ILE A 22 -10.67 6.41 -9.87
N LEU A 23 -11.43 5.33 -9.63
CA LEU A 23 -10.90 3.97 -9.57
C LEU A 23 -10.29 3.52 -10.90
N LEU A 24 -10.97 3.81 -12.02
CA LEU A 24 -10.46 3.52 -13.36
C LEU A 24 -9.18 4.30 -13.65
N LEU A 25 -9.17 5.59 -13.33
CA LEU A 25 -7.99 6.43 -13.50
C LEU A 25 -6.83 5.95 -12.62
N ALA A 26 -7.10 5.54 -11.38
CA ALA A 26 -6.11 4.94 -10.49
C ALA A 26 -5.55 3.63 -11.07
N LEU A 27 -6.41 2.76 -11.61
CA LEU A 27 -5.99 1.51 -12.26
C LEU A 27 -5.09 1.75 -13.48
N LEU A 28 -5.38 2.78 -14.28
CA LEU A 28 -4.56 3.14 -15.44
C LEU A 28 -3.23 3.78 -15.02
N LEU A 29 -3.25 4.67 -14.02
CA LEU A 29 -2.08 5.42 -13.59
C LEU A 29 -1.19 4.70 -12.58
N LYS A 30 -1.66 3.63 -11.90
CA LYS A 30 -0.90 2.95 -10.84
C LYS A 30 0.51 2.56 -11.28
N ARG A 31 0.65 2.06 -12.51
CA ARG A 31 1.93 1.59 -13.08
C ARG A 31 2.89 2.74 -13.39
N TYR A 32 2.36 3.92 -13.72
CA TYR A 32 3.16 5.12 -13.95
C TYR A 32 3.62 5.72 -12.61
N LEU A 33 2.68 5.90 -11.68
CA LEU A 33 2.96 6.50 -10.39
C LEU A 33 3.93 5.64 -9.56
N SER A 34 3.73 4.34 -9.57
CA SER A 34 4.62 3.40 -8.88
C SER A 34 6.05 3.42 -9.43
N ARG A 35 6.22 3.37 -10.77
CA ARG A 35 7.56 3.45 -11.38
C ARG A 35 8.25 4.79 -11.13
N TYR A 36 7.48 5.87 -11.05
CA TYR A 36 7.99 7.18 -10.65
C TYR A 36 8.51 7.16 -9.21
N LEU A 37 7.72 6.68 -8.26
CA LEU A 37 8.14 6.54 -6.86
C LEU A 37 9.37 5.63 -6.71
N ALA A 38 9.37 4.46 -7.37
CA ALA A 38 10.52 3.56 -7.35
C ALA A 38 11.78 4.24 -7.92
N SER A 39 11.64 5.08 -8.95
CA SER A 39 12.76 5.86 -9.48
C SER A 39 13.29 6.89 -8.49
N LEU A 40 12.41 7.53 -7.70
CA LEU A 40 12.82 8.44 -6.62
C LEU A 40 13.59 7.71 -5.53
N PHE A 41 13.11 6.54 -5.10
CA PHE A 41 13.85 5.70 -4.14
C PHE A 41 15.21 5.24 -4.67
N PHE A 42 15.29 4.92 -5.96
CA PHE A 42 16.56 4.55 -6.60
C PHE A 42 17.59 5.69 -6.52
N LEU A 43 17.18 6.96 -6.63
CA LEU A 43 18.10 8.09 -6.50
C LEU A 43 18.77 8.16 -5.12
N LEU A 44 18.05 7.81 -4.06
CA LEU A 44 18.58 7.77 -2.69
C LEU A 44 19.63 6.66 -2.52
N ILE A 45 19.41 5.51 -3.16
CA ILE A 45 20.24 4.30 -2.99
C ILE A 45 21.43 4.29 -3.96
N LYS A 46 21.29 4.84 -5.17
CA LYS A 46 22.36 4.94 -6.18
C LYS A 46 23.64 5.60 -5.63
N ARG A 47 23.49 6.53 -4.68
CA ARG A 47 24.64 7.19 -4.03
C ARG A 47 25.52 6.19 -3.26
N LYS A 48 24.91 5.15 -2.70
CA LYS A 48 25.60 4.15 -1.88
C LYS A 48 26.00 2.94 -2.73
N TRP A 49 25.13 2.42 -3.61
CA TRP A 49 25.34 1.11 -4.24
C TRP A 49 25.38 1.22 -5.77
N LYS A 50 26.60 1.12 -6.34
CA LYS A 50 26.86 1.33 -7.77
C LYS A 50 26.58 0.11 -8.66
N ASN A 51 26.54 -1.09 -8.09
CA ASN A 51 26.41 -2.35 -8.84
C ASN A 51 24.95 -2.77 -9.10
N VAL A 52 23.97 -2.04 -8.58
CA VAL A 52 22.55 -2.38 -8.72
C VAL A 52 21.99 -1.73 -9.99
N SER A 53 21.46 -2.56 -10.90
CA SER A 53 20.83 -2.02 -12.11
C SER A 53 19.52 -1.30 -11.77
N LYS A 54 19.37 -0.07 -12.29
CA LYS A 54 18.16 0.75 -12.10
C LYS A 54 16.88 -0.01 -12.48
N GLN A 55 16.93 -0.77 -13.56
CA GLN A 55 15.78 -1.49 -14.09
C GLN A 55 15.32 -2.60 -13.13
N SER A 56 16.26 -3.37 -12.57
CA SER A 56 15.95 -4.44 -11.60
C SER A 56 15.34 -3.86 -10.34
N PHE A 57 15.94 -2.79 -9.80
CA PHE A 57 15.40 -2.06 -8.65
C PHE A 57 13.96 -1.61 -8.88
N ILE A 58 13.71 -0.92 -10.00
CA ILE A 58 12.37 -0.39 -10.31
C ILE A 58 11.36 -1.52 -10.45
N ASN A 59 11.70 -2.61 -11.14
CA ASN A 59 10.78 -3.72 -11.33
C ASN A 59 10.40 -4.40 -10.02
N LEU A 60 11.35 -4.51 -9.08
CA LEU A 60 11.12 -5.20 -7.82
C LEU A 60 10.38 -4.31 -6.79
N VAL A 61 10.65 -3.00 -6.80
CA VAL A 61 10.01 -2.03 -5.88
C VAL A 61 8.67 -1.53 -6.42
N ALA A 62 8.49 -1.41 -7.74
CA ALA A 62 7.25 -0.87 -8.28
C ALA A 62 6.03 -1.76 -7.97
N VAL A 63 6.16 -3.08 -8.01
CA VAL A 63 5.02 -3.98 -7.77
C VAL A 63 4.32 -3.73 -6.42
N PRO A 64 5.01 -3.69 -5.25
CA PRO A 64 4.33 -3.40 -3.99
C PRO A 64 3.77 -1.99 -3.91
N PHE A 65 4.43 -0.99 -4.52
CA PHE A 65 3.88 0.36 -4.60
C PHE A 65 2.60 0.43 -5.46
N GLU A 66 2.51 -0.34 -6.55
CA GLU A 66 1.30 -0.38 -7.38
C GLU A 66 0.07 -0.83 -6.58
N TRP A 67 0.23 -1.90 -5.80
CA TRP A 67 -0.84 -2.42 -4.95
C TRP A 67 -1.20 -1.45 -3.83
N PHE A 68 -0.20 -0.88 -3.16
CA PHE A 68 -0.45 0.09 -2.08
C PHE A 68 -1.21 1.32 -2.59
N ILE A 69 -0.78 1.92 -3.70
CA ILE A 69 -1.44 3.09 -4.31
C ILE A 69 -2.88 2.76 -4.69
N LEU A 70 -3.09 1.58 -5.31
CA LEU A 70 -4.43 1.17 -5.72
C LEU A 70 -5.36 0.99 -4.53
N ILE A 71 -4.93 0.29 -3.48
CA ILE A 71 -5.71 0.09 -2.26
C ILE A 71 -6.00 1.44 -1.60
N PHE A 72 -4.98 2.29 -1.45
CA PHE A 72 -5.10 3.61 -0.84
C PHE A 72 -6.15 4.46 -1.57
N ILE A 73 -5.99 4.67 -2.89
CA ILE A 73 -6.94 5.47 -3.67
C ILE A 73 -8.33 4.83 -3.63
N SER A 74 -8.43 3.50 -3.66
CA SER A 74 -9.73 2.82 -3.64
C SER A 74 -10.49 3.07 -2.34
N VAL A 75 -9.82 2.95 -1.19
CA VAL A 75 -10.45 3.22 0.10
C VAL A 75 -10.91 4.68 0.18
N PHE A 76 -10.07 5.65 -0.21
CA PHE A 76 -10.45 7.07 -0.20
C PHE A 76 -11.56 7.41 -1.20
N ALA A 77 -11.59 6.76 -2.37
CA ALA A 77 -12.64 6.98 -3.36
C ALA A 77 -13.98 6.42 -2.86
N ILE A 78 -13.98 5.23 -2.24
CA ILE A 78 -15.18 4.62 -1.67
C ILE A 78 -15.69 5.41 -0.47
N ASP A 79 -14.80 5.96 0.37
CA ASP A 79 -15.15 6.79 1.52
C ASP A 79 -15.93 8.08 1.14
N LYS A 80 -15.85 8.51 -0.14
CA LYS A 80 -16.68 9.62 -0.66
C LYS A 80 -18.14 9.24 -0.90
N LEU A 81 -18.49 7.95 -0.93
CA LEU A 81 -19.87 7.51 -1.03
C LEU A 81 -20.52 7.53 0.36
N THR A 82 -21.74 8.05 0.44
CA THR A 82 -22.52 8.01 1.67
C THR A 82 -22.97 6.60 1.95
N PHE A 83 -22.77 6.11 3.16
CA PHE A 83 -23.25 4.78 3.51
C PHE A 83 -24.80 4.73 3.51
N PRO A 84 -25.43 3.74 2.85
CA PRO A 84 -26.88 3.71 2.72
C PRO A 84 -27.59 3.45 4.04
N THR A 85 -28.69 4.17 4.25
CA THR A 85 -29.44 4.11 5.50
C THR A 85 -30.09 2.75 5.77
N ILE A 86 -30.37 2.01 4.69
CA ILE A 86 -30.94 0.66 4.71
C ILE A 86 -29.97 -0.35 5.36
N LEU A 87 -28.66 -0.04 5.38
CA LEU A 87 -27.62 -0.87 6.00
C LEU A 87 -27.22 -0.38 7.41
N PHE A 88 -27.90 0.65 7.95
CA PHE A 88 -27.68 1.06 9.34
C PHE A 88 -28.27 0.03 10.28
N TYR A 89 -27.41 -0.85 10.79
CA TYR A 89 -27.69 -1.74 11.89
C TYR A 89 -26.74 -1.42 13.03
N THR A 90 -27.26 -1.43 14.25
CA THR A 90 -26.45 -1.32 15.45
C THR A 90 -26.14 -2.73 15.92
N ILE A 91 -24.87 -3.13 15.80
CA ILE A 91 -24.39 -4.45 16.22
C ILE A 91 -23.45 -4.21 17.39
N TYR A 92 -23.77 -4.77 18.57
CA TYR A 92 -22.96 -4.62 19.79
C TYR A 92 -22.60 -3.17 20.16
N GLY A 93 -23.55 -2.24 20.05
CA GLY A 93 -23.34 -0.83 20.41
C GLY A 93 -22.50 -0.01 19.41
N HIS A 94 -22.09 -0.61 18.29
CA HIS A 94 -21.43 0.08 17.19
C HIS A 94 -22.30 0.10 15.94
N THR A 95 -22.25 1.22 15.22
CA THR A 95 -23.00 1.39 13.96
C THR A 95 -22.24 0.70 12.82
N THR A 96 -22.93 0.09 11.85
CA THR A 96 -22.29 -0.48 10.64
C THR A 96 -21.31 0.49 9.97
N VAL A 97 -21.59 1.79 10.00
CA VAL A 97 -20.69 2.84 9.47
C VAL A 97 -19.39 2.91 10.24
N ASP A 98 -19.42 2.90 11.57
CA ASP A 98 -18.19 2.91 12.37
C ASP A 98 -17.32 1.69 12.08
N ILE A 99 -17.96 0.52 11.90
CA ILE A 99 -17.27 -0.72 11.55
C ILE A 99 -16.58 -0.60 10.19
N ILE A 100 -17.28 -0.06 9.18
CA ILE A 100 -16.73 0.09 7.83
C ILE A 100 -15.64 1.14 7.76
N SER A 101 -15.82 2.29 8.41
CA SER A 101 -14.78 3.33 8.47
C SER A 101 -13.51 2.80 9.16
N ARG A 102 -13.65 2.08 10.28
CA ARG A 102 -12.52 1.42 10.95
C ARG A 102 -11.88 0.34 10.07
N ALA A 103 -12.68 -0.45 9.36
CA ALA A 103 -12.17 -1.45 8.43
C ALA A 103 -11.39 -0.80 7.27
N GLY A 104 -11.87 0.31 6.72
CA GLY A 104 -11.17 1.08 5.68
C GLY A 104 -9.81 1.58 6.15
N THR A 105 -9.76 2.19 7.33
CA THR A 105 -8.48 2.59 7.95
C THR A 105 -7.58 1.39 8.22
N GLY A 106 -8.12 0.29 8.75
CA GLY A 106 -7.39 -0.95 8.98
C GLY A 106 -6.79 -1.56 7.72
N ILE A 107 -7.52 -1.54 6.60
CA ILE A 107 -7.03 -1.98 5.28
C ILE A 107 -5.86 -1.12 4.82
N ILE A 108 -5.94 0.20 4.97
CA ILE A 108 -4.83 1.12 4.62
C ILE A 108 -3.60 0.82 5.48
N ILE A 109 -3.78 0.68 6.80
CA ILE A 109 -2.68 0.36 7.72
C ILE A 109 -2.06 -0.99 7.35
N ALA A 110 -2.87 -2.03 7.14
CA ALA A 110 -2.39 -3.35 6.75
C ALA A 110 -1.63 -3.32 5.41
N ALA A 111 -2.15 -2.60 4.41
CA ALA A 111 -1.48 -2.41 3.13
C ALA A 111 -0.15 -1.65 3.29
N PHE A 112 -0.10 -0.66 4.17
CA PHE A 112 1.13 0.07 4.49
C PHE A 112 2.17 -0.82 5.16
N ILE A 113 1.78 -1.59 6.18
CA ILE A 113 2.68 -2.54 6.86
C ILE A 113 3.20 -3.58 5.87
N TRP A 114 2.33 -4.11 5.01
CA TRP A 114 2.73 -5.04 3.95
C TRP A 114 3.72 -4.41 2.97
N LEU A 115 3.52 -3.14 2.57
CA LEU A 115 4.47 -2.38 1.75
C LEU A 115 5.83 -2.27 2.46
N VAL A 116 5.86 -1.87 3.73
CA VAL A 116 7.11 -1.70 4.49
C VAL A 116 7.86 -3.04 4.60
N LEU A 117 7.17 -4.13 4.95
CA LEU A 117 7.77 -5.47 5.01
C LEU A 117 8.39 -5.87 3.66
N ARG A 118 7.69 -5.58 2.55
CA ARG A 118 8.19 -5.87 1.21
C ARG A 118 9.41 -5.02 0.85
N LEU A 119 9.46 -3.77 1.31
CA LEU A 119 10.64 -2.92 1.14
C LEU A 119 11.82 -3.40 1.97
N THR A 120 11.59 -3.92 3.18
CA THR A 120 12.65 -4.55 3.99
C THR A 120 13.23 -5.77 3.28
N ASP A 121 12.39 -6.63 2.70
CA ASP A 121 12.85 -7.76 1.88
C ASP A 121 13.70 -7.32 0.70
N PHE A 122 13.24 -6.28 0.02
CA PHE A 122 13.95 -5.71 -1.10
C PHE A 122 15.34 -5.19 -0.68
N VAL A 123 15.41 -4.39 0.38
CA VAL A 123 16.67 -3.83 0.88
C VAL A 123 17.65 -4.95 1.25
N ALA A 124 17.15 -5.98 1.92
CA ALA A 124 17.97 -7.13 2.31
C ALA A 124 18.51 -7.90 1.10
N LEU A 125 17.67 -8.21 0.09
CA LEU A 125 18.10 -8.86 -1.14
C LEU A 125 19.26 -8.10 -1.80
N VAL A 126 19.11 -6.79 -1.89
CA VAL A 126 20.12 -5.96 -2.55
C VAL A 126 21.39 -5.84 -1.69
N LEU A 127 21.30 -5.84 -0.35
CA LEU A 127 22.47 -5.97 0.53
C LEU A 127 23.19 -7.30 0.32
N GLU A 128 22.45 -8.41 0.27
CA GLU A 128 22.99 -9.75 0.04
C GLU A 128 23.73 -9.83 -1.31
N GLU A 129 23.15 -9.27 -2.38
CA GLU A 129 23.82 -9.21 -3.70
C GLU A 129 25.14 -8.44 -3.66
N ASN A 130 25.22 -7.34 -2.91
CA ASN A 130 26.47 -6.59 -2.76
C ASN A 130 27.47 -7.34 -1.87
N ALA A 131 27.02 -7.99 -0.80
CA ALA A 131 27.87 -8.74 0.12
C ALA A 131 28.53 -9.95 -0.56
N LYS A 132 27.82 -10.64 -1.47
CA LYS A 132 28.36 -11.76 -2.27
C LYS A 132 29.57 -11.41 -3.14
N LEU A 133 29.82 -10.13 -3.40
CA LEU A 133 31.02 -9.67 -4.11
C LEU A 133 32.27 -9.64 -3.20
N THR A 134 32.07 -9.82 -1.91
CA THR A 134 33.07 -9.88 -0.85
C THR A 134 33.07 -11.32 -0.32
N ASP A 135 34.25 -11.93 -0.15
CA ASP A 135 34.39 -13.38 0.15
C ASP A 135 34.01 -13.76 1.60
N ASP A 136 33.37 -12.86 2.37
CA ASP A 136 33.04 -13.10 3.78
C ASP A 136 31.58 -13.55 3.96
N ALA A 137 31.40 -14.82 4.31
CA ALA A 137 30.09 -15.41 4.57
C ALA A 137 29.38 -14.80 5.81
N ARG A 138 30.11 -14.17 6.75
CA ARG A 138 29.51 -13.56 7.96
C ARG A 138 28.63 -12.37 7.63
N ASP A 139 29.03 -11.55 6.66
CA ASP A 139 28.29 -10.35 6.26
C ASP A 139 26.91 -10.71 5.72
N ASN A 140 26.84 -11.79 4.93
CA ASN A 140 25.57 -12.28 4.40
C ASN A 140 24.61 -12.78 5.50
N GLN A 141 25.14 -13.47 6.51
CA GLN A 141 24.34 -13.93 7.66
C GLN A 141 23.81 -12.75 8.50
N LEU A 142 24.62 -11.71 8.68
CA LEU A 142 24.21 -10.52 9.42
C LEU A 142 23.06 -9.78 8.72
N ILE A 143 23.08 -9.71 7.39
CA ILE A 143 22.01 -9.08 6.59
C ILE A 143 20.69 -9.83 6.75
N ILE A 144 20.72 -11.16 6.64
CA ILE A 144 19.54 -12.02 6.83
C ILE A 144 18.98 -11.83 8.25
N PHE A 145 19.85 -11.83 9.26
CA PHE A 145 19.45 -11.60 10.65
C PHE A 145 18.77 -10.23 10.84
N LEU A 146 19.37 -9.16 10.29
CA LEU A 146 18.81 -7.81 10.40
C LEU A 146 17.45 -7.69 9.69
N ARG A 147 17.31 -8.31 8.50
CA ARG A 147 16.04 -8.37 7.76
C ARG A 147 14.94 -8.97 8.62
N ASP A 148 15.19 -10.15 9.18
CA ASP A 148 14.19 -10.91 9.92
C ASP A 148 13.86 -10.19 11.25
N PHE A 149 14.86 -9.61 11.92
CA PHE A 149 14.66 -8.78 13.11
C PHE A 149 13.78 -7.55 12.84
N LEU A 150 14.07 -6.80 11.75
CA LEU A 150 13.26 -5.64 11.37
C LEU A 150 11.82 -6.04 11.04
N LYS A 151 11.62 -7.17 10.36
CA LYS A 151 10.27 -7.68 10.05
C LYS A 151 9.44 -7.95 11.30
N VAL A 152 10.04 -8.54 12.33
CA VAL A 152 9.36 -8.79 13.61
C VAL A 152 8.93 -7.46 14.25
N ILE A 153 9.83 -6.47 14.30
CA ILE A 153 9.51 -5.14 14.85
C ILE A 153 8.37 -4.47 14.06
N ILE A 154 8.46 -4.47 12.73
CA ILE A 154 7.43 -3.90 11.85
C ILE A 154 6.09 -4.62 12.06
N GLY A 155 6.10 -5.94 12.22
CA GLY A 155 4.91 -6.73 12.50
C GLY A 155 4.25 -6.35 13.84
N ILE A 156 5.04 -6.22 14.90
CA ILE A 156 4.54 -5.79 16.22
C ILE A 156 3.93 -4.39 16.14
N ILE A 157 4.62 -3.43 15.51
CA ILE A 157 4.11 -2.08 15.31
C ILE A 157 2.82 -2.11 14.48
N GLY A 158 2.77 -2.93 13.44
CA GLY A 158 1.59 -3.09 12.60
C GLY A 158 0.37 -3.59 13.37
N ILE A 159 0.54 -4.61 14.21
CA ILE A 159 -0.54 -5.14 15.07
C ILE A 159 -1.02 -4.05 16.04
N LEU A 160 -0.10 -3.34 16.69
CA LEU A 160 -0.45 -2.25 17.62
C LEU A 160 -1.22 -1.12 16.92
N LEU A 161 -0.87 -0.78 15.68
CA LEU A 161 -1.56 0.24 14.89
C LEU A 161 -2.96 -0.18 14.44
N VAL A 162 -3.20 -1.47 14.21
CA VAL A 162 -4.53 -1.97 13.84
C VAL A 162 -5.47 -2.06 15.05
N ILE A 163 -4.93 -2.35 16.24
CA ILE A 163 -5.71 -2.46 17.48
C ILE A 163 -6.12 -1.09 18.04
N LYS A 164 -5.28 -0.07 17.85
CA LYS A 164 -5.48 1.28 18.37
C LYS A 164 -6.47 2.09 17.54
#